data_AF-A0A919RW01-F1
#
_entry.id   AF-A0A919RW01-F1
#
_cell.length_a   1.000
_cell.length_b   1.000
_cell.length_c   1.000
_cell.angle_alpha   90.00
_cell.angle_beta   90.00
_cell.angle_gamma   90.00
#
_symmetry.space_group_name_H-M   'P 1'
#
loop_
_entity.id
_entity.type
_entity.pdbx_description
1 polymer ?
#
loop_
_entity_poly.entity_id
_entity_poly.type
_entity_poly.pdbx_seq_one_letter_code
_entity_poly.pdbx_strand_id
1 'polypeptide(L)'
;MKEYEVMNESEKLSFLAELSTMYYELNMTQAEIAAKLSTTRFKVSKLLQESRDKNVVQITINQPRERVYDIESELKKRFNLKQAIVLDNKVLPYEETLYTLGKLGAEYLDNIITENSIIGVLWGTTMFNLVKNLKPRKKLPITAVQILGAAAKDDPIVDAPELIRQIASAYGGKYKYLYAPLYIDNDYARKALIQEPFINDTLFLANKADIIITGIGTMDALTSSTLWSNYLAQRSELSKQKAIGCIFAHVFDINGKEANVDINKKVIGVDLDTLRQVEYKVGIAAGKFKAEAILGALRGKYINVLITDDRTATKVLSLDSLQQDYKLRG
;
A
#
# COMPACT_ATOMS: atom_id res chain seq x y z
N MET A 1 13.48 -25.68 -32.50
CA MET A 1 14.17 -24.67 -31.62
C MET A 1 14.54 -23.35 -32.28
N LYS A 2 14.96 -23.32 -33.58
CA LYS A 2 14.86 -22.09 -34.40
C LYS A 2 13.40 -21.59 -34.47
N GLU A 3 12.43 -22.48 -34.28
CA GLU A 3 11.01 -22.15 -34.21
C GLU A 3 10.62 -21.23 -33.04
N TYR A 4 11.25 -21.29 -31.86
CA TYR A 4 10.80 -20.48 -30.71
C TYR A 4 10.89 -18.96 -30.98
N GLU A 5 11.91 -18.52 -31.73
CA GLU A 5 12.11 -17.12 -32.08
C GLU A 5 11.07 -16.63 -33.11
N VAL A 6 10.55 -17.53 -33.96
CA VAL A 6 9.55 -17.22 -34.99
C VAL A 6 8.10 -17.53 -34.57
N MET A 7 7.90 -18.10 -33.38
CA MET A 7 6.57 -18.32 -32.80
C MET A 7 5.87 -16.99 -32.49
N ASN A 8 4.55 -16.98 -32.66
CA ASN A 8 3.72 -15.90 -32.12
C ASN A 8 3.63 -15.99 -30.58
N GLU A 9 3.12 -14.94 -29.92
CA GLU A 9 3.10 -14.92 -28.44
C GLU A 9 2.27 -16.05 -27.81
N SER A 10 1.17 -16.48 -28.43
CA SER A 10 0.35 -17.58 -27.91
C SER A 10 1.11 -18.92 -27.96
N GLU A 11 1.82 -19.17 -29.05
CA GLU A 11 2.67 -20.35 -29.24
C GLU A 11 3.84 -20.35 -28.25
N LYS A 12 4.47 -19.19 -28.01
CA LYS A 12 5.53 -19.05 -27.00
C LYS A 12 5.01 -19.37 -25.61
N LEU A 13 3.87 -18.83 -25.19
CA LEU A 13 3.27 -19.11 -23.89
C LEU A 13 2.96 -20.61 -23.72
N SER A 14 2.42 -21.24 -24.76
CA SER A 14 2.14 -22.69 -24.77
C SER A 14 3.42 -23.52 -24.64
N PHE A 15 4.47 -23.16 -25.38
CA PHE A 15 5.77 -23.83 -25.30
C PHE A 15 6.43 -23.66 -23.92
N LEU A 16 6.35 -22.46 -23.34
CA LEU A 16 6.82 -22.19 -21.98
C LEU A 16 6.07 -23.03 -20.94
N ALA A 17 4.77 -23.25 -21.13
CA ALA A 17 3.96 -24.10 -20.26
C ALA A 17 4.42 -25.57 -20.36
N GLU A 18 4.55 -26.13 -21.57
CA GLU A 18 5.01 -27.51 -21.78
C GLU A 18 6.41 -27.76 -21.18
N LEU A 19 7.34 -26.84 -21.43
CA LEU A 19 8.69 -26.92 -20.87
C LEU A 19 8.67 -26.85 -19.34
N SER A 20 7.79 -26.03 -18.77
CA SER A 20 7.63 -25.90 -17.32
C SER A 20 6.98 -27.15 -16.71
N THR A 21 6.00 -27.77 -17.38
CA THR A 21 5.42 -29.07 -16.97
C THR A 21 6.49 -30.15 -16.89
N MET A 22 7.39 -30.24 -17.88
CA MET A 22 8.51 -31.18 -17.83
C MET A 22 9.40 -30.99 -16.58
N TYR A 23 9.64 -29.73 -16.19
CA TYR A 23 10.51 -29.42 -15.07
C TYR A 23 9.82 -29.58 -13.70
N TYR A 24 8.66 -28.93 -13.51
CA TYR A 24 8.00 -28.83 -12.19
C TYR A 24 7.05 -29.97 -11.88
N GLU A 25 6.40 -30.57 -12.88
CA GLU A 25 5.44 -31.66 -12.65
C GLU A 25 6.08 -33.04 -12.89
N LEU A 26 6.88 -33.16 -13.94
CA LEU A 26 7.55 -34.42 -14.28
C LEU A 26 8.94 -34.58 -13.65
N ASN A 27 9.40 -33.59 -12.88
CA ASN A 27 10.70 -33.58 -12.19
C ASN A 27 11.91 -33.87 -13.11
N MET A 28 11.81 -33.57 -14.41
CA MET A 28 12.95 -33.71 -15.31
C MET A 28 14.01 -32.66 -14.97
N THR A 29 15.27 -33.06 -14.98
CA THR A 29 16.40 -32.15 -14.88
C THR A 29 16.48 -31.26 -16.12
N GLN A 30 17.04 -30.05 -15.97
CA GLN A 30 17.25 -29.17 -17.12
C GLN A 30 18.14 -29.81 -18.22
N ALA A 31 19.00 -30.76 -17.86
CA ALA A 31 19.82 -31.50 -18.83
C ALA A 31 18.98 -32.50 -19.65
N GLU A 32 18.06 -33.22 -19.02
CA GLU A 32 17.12 -34.13 -19.71
C GLU A 32 16.17 -33.36 -20.62
N ILE A 33 15.66 -32.21 -20.16
CA ILE A 33 14.83 -31.32 -20.99
C ILE A 33 15.64 -30.79 -22.17
N ALA A 34 16.90 -30.39 -21.93
CA ALA A 34 17.78 -29.89 -22.99
C ALA A 34 18.04 -30.95 -24.07
N ALA A 35 18.31 -32.20 -23.67
CA ALA A 35 18.45 -33.32 -24.60
C ALA A 35 17.17 -33.60 -25.38
N LYS A 36 16.01 -33.60 -24.71
CA LYS A 36 14.70 -33.86 -25.33
C LYS A 36 14.30 -32.80 -26.35
N LEU A 37 14.63 -31.53 -26.08
CA LEU A 37 14.29 -30.39 -26.96
C LEU A 37 15.43 -30.02 -27.92
N SER A 38 16.49 -30.83 -28.01
CA SER A 38 17.68 -30.58 -28.84
C SER A 38 18.24 -29.16 -28.64
N THR A 39 18.43 -28.77 -27.38
CA THR A 39 18.89 -27.44 -26.95
C THR A 39 19.95 -27.55 -25.86
N THR A 40 20.39 -26.40 -25.30
CA THR A 40 21.35 -26.35 -24.20
C THR A 40 20.65 -26.16 -22.86
N ARG A 41 21.26 -26.68 -21.78
CA ARG A 41 20.83 -26.44 -20.39
C ARG A 41 20.67 -24.95 -20.09
N PHE A 42 21.59 -24.12 -20.59
CA PHE A 42 21.54 -22.67 -20.44
C PHE A 42 20.25 -22.07 -21.03
N LYS A 43 19.85 -22.51 -22.23
CA LYS A 43 18.63 -22.01 -22.88
C LYS A 43 17.36 -22.51 -22.17
N VAL A 44 17.35 -23.75 -21.68
CA VAL A 44 16.25 -24.25 -20.81
C VAL A 44 16.12 -23.39 -19.54
N SER A 45 17.24 -23.07 -18.87
CA SER A 45 17.22 -22.21 -17.69
C SER A 45 16.65 -20.81 -17.99
N LYS A 46 16.99 -20.23 -19.15
CA LYS A 46 16.47 -18.93 -19.58
C LYS A 46 14.96 -19.00 -19.87
N LEU A 47 14.49 -20.07 -20.51
CA LEU A 47 13.07 -20.28 -20.79
C LEU A 47 12.26 -20.54 -19.52
N LEU A 48 12.79 -21.28 -18.54
CA LEU A 48 12.17 -21.42 -17.22
C LEU A 48 12.11 -20.09 -16.45
N GLN A 49 13.06 -19.18 -16.68
CA GLN A 49 12.98 -17.82 -16.15
C GLN A 49 11.90 -17.01 -16.88
N GLU A 50 11.90 -17.05 -18.22
CA GLU A 50 10.88 -16.37 -19.03
C GLU A 50 9.46 -16.85 -18.71
N SER A 51 9.26 -18.14 -18.41
CA SER A 51 7.96 -18.67 -17.99
C SER A 51 7.48 -18.09 -16.65
N ARG A 52 8.39 -17.79 -15.73
CA ARG A 52 8.08 -17.06 -14.49
C ARG A 52 7.80 -15.58 -14.78
N ASP A 53 8.65 -14.93 -15.56
CA ASP A 53 8.52 -13.49 -15.89
C ASP A 53 7.20 -13.19 -16.63
N LYS A 54 6.76 -14.10 -17.51
CA LYS A 54 5.48 -14.01 -18.24
C LYS A 54 4.28 -14.55 -17.46
N ASN A 55 4.43 -14.91 -16.17
CA ASN A 55 3.38 -15.50 -15.33
C ASN A 55 2.76 -16.81 -15.85
N VAL A 56 3.47 -17.54 -16.72
CA VAL A 56 3.08 -18.91 -17.13
C VAL A 56 3.27 -19.87 -15.95
N VAL A 57 4.30 -19.65 -15.13
CA VAL A 57 4.55 -20.40 -13.89
C VAL A 57 4.44 -19.48 -12.70
N GLN A 58 3.63 -19.89 -11.72
CA GLN A 58 3.56 -19.25 -10.40
C GLN A 58 3.96 -20.28 -9.34
N ILE A 59 5.05 -20.01 -8.62
CA ILE A 59 5.49 -20.86 -7.51
C ILE A 59 4.87 -20.32 -6.23
N THR A 60 4.06 -21.14 -5.57
CA THR A 60 3.49 -20.81 -4.25
C THR A 60 4.22 -21.61 -3.18
N ILE A 61 4.83 -20.94 -2.21
CA ILE A 61 5.43 -21.57 -1.04
C ILE A 61 4.48 -21.35 0.14
N ASN A 62 3.87 -22.42 0.64
CA ASN A 62 3.01 -22.37 1.82
C ASN A 62 3.89 -22.34 3.09
N GLN A 63 4.10 -21.16 3.67
CA GLN A 63 4.88 -21.05 4.90
C GLN A 63 3.99 -21.34 6.13
N PRO A 64 4.39 -22.26 7.03
CA PRO A 64 3.59 -22.62 8.21
C PRO A 64 3.33 -21.45 9.18
N ARG A 65 4.20 -20.42 9.16
CA ARG A 65 4.03 -19.18 9.92
C ARG A 65 4.39 -18.00 9.03
N GLU A 66 3.38 -17.43 8.37
CA GLU A 66 3.53 -16.15 7.66
C GLU A 66 3.55 -14.96 8.64
N ARG A 67 3.21 -15.15 9.92
CA ARG A 67 2.98 -14.07 10.88
C ARG A 67 3.71 -14.23 12.22
N VAL A 68 4.05 -13.11 12.83
CA VAL A 68 4.75 -13.02 14.13
C VAL A 68 3.81 -12.52 15.23
N TYR A 69 3.00 -13.43 15.78
CA TYR A 69 1.91 -13.13 16.74
C TYR A 69 2.34 -12.45 18.04
N ASP A 70 3.55 -12.71 18.53
CA ASP A 70 4.05 -12.08 19.76
C ASP A 70 4.25 -10.58 19.55
N ILE A 71 4.84 -10.19 18.42
CA ILE A 71 5.04 -8.78 18.04
C ILE A 71 3.70 -8.10 17.76
N GLU A 72 2.75 -8.80 17.13
CA GLU A 72 1.38 -8.29 16.92
C GLU A 72 0.71 -7.95 18.25
N SER A 73 0.79 -8.87 19.22
CA SER A 73 0.20 -8.69 20.55
C SER A 73 0.83 -7.51 21.28
N GLU A 74 2.16 -7.35 21.19
CA GLU A 74 2.87 -6.24 21.78
C GLU A 74 2.49 -4.89 21.14
N LEU A 75 2.44 -4.80 19.80
CA LEU A 75 2.01 -3.60 19.08
C LEU A 75 0.57 -3.20 19.46
N LYS A 76 -0.34 -4.17 19.50
CA LYS A 76 -1.74 -3.94 19.88
C LYS A 76 -1.84 -3.36 21.28
N LYS A 77 -1.15 -3.97 22.25
CA LYS A 77 -1.16 -3.51 23.64
C LYS A 77 -0.51 -2.12 23.78
N ARG A 78 0.66 -1.90 23.15
CA ARG A 78 1.44 -0.66 23.32
C ARG A 78 0.79 0.56 22.68
N PHE A 79 0.14 0.39 21.52
CA PHE A 79 -0.46 1.51 20.77
C PHE A 79 -1.99 1.48 20.75
N ASN A 80 -2.62 0.57 21.51
CA ASN A 80 -4.08 0.38 21.56
C ASN A 80 -4.69 0.17 20.16
N LEU A 81 -4.07 -0.70 19.36
CA LEU A 81 -4.56 -1.00 18.01
C LEU A 81 -5.71 -1.99 18.06
N LYS A 82 -6.72 -1.78 17.20
CA LYS A 82 -7.75 -2.77 16.92
C LYS A 82 -7.10 -4.05 16.37
N GLN A 83 -6.10 -3.90 15.51
CA GLN A 83 -5.35 -5.02 14.98
C GLN A 83 -3.90 -4.66 14.62
N ALA A 84 -3.01 -5.63 14.76
CA ALA A 84 -1.69 -5.63 14.12
C ALA A 84 -1.52 -6.94 13.34
N ILE A 85 -0.96 -6.85 12.14
CA ILE A 85 -0.59 -7.99 11.31
C ILE A 85 0.89 -7.82 10.96
N VAL A 86 1.73 -8.75 11.39
CA VAL A 86 3.19 -8.68 11.23
C VAL A 86 3.66 -9.87 10.41
N LEU A 87 4.06 -9.60 9.17
CA LEU A 87 4.67 -10.59 8.28
C LEU A 87 6.07 -10.97 8.77
N ASP A 88 6.37 -12.27 8.88
CA ASP A 88 7.75 -12.74 9.02
C ASP A 88 8.46 -12.58 7.66
N ASN A 89 9.31 -11.56 7.52
CA ASN A 89 9.97 -11.24 6.25
C ASN A 89 11.47 -11.56 6.21
N LYS A 90 11.98 -12.41 7.11
CA LYS A 90 13.43 -12.62 7.32
C LYS A 90 14.25 -12.86 6.06
N VAL A 91 13.66 -13.43 5.01
CA VAL A 91 14.33 -13.77 3.74
C VAL A 91 13.73 -13.07 2.52
N LEU A 92 12.71 -12.22 2.68
CA LEU A 92 12.02 -11.60 1.56
C LEU A 92 12.71 -10.31 1.12
N PRO A 93 12.93 -10.11 -0.20
CA PRO A 93 13.24 -8.80 -0.76
C PRO A 93 12.13 -7.77 -0.42
N TYR A 94 12.47 -6.48 -0.53
CA TYR A 94 11.54 -5.41 -0.19
C TYR A 94 10.28 -5.43 -1.08
N GLU A 95 10.42 -5.65 -2.39
CA GLU A 95 9.28 -5.71 -3.32
C GLU A 95 8.33 -6.87 -3.00
N GLU A 96 8.88 -8.06 -2.74
CA GLU A 96 8.10 -9.23 -2.31
C GLU A 96 7.41 -8.98 -0.97
N THR A 97 8.10 -8.31 -0.03
CA THR A 97 7.48 -7.87 1.24
C THR A 97 6.26 -6.99 0.95
N LEU A 98 6.36 -5.99 0.07
CA LEU A 98 5.22 -5.12 -0.26
C LEU A 98 4.08 -5.88 -0.95
N TYR A 99 4.40 -6.87 -1.78
CA TYR A 99 3.40 -7.72 -2.43
C TYR A 99 2.66 -8.58 -1.39
N THR A 100 3.38 -9.27 -0.50
CA THR A 100 2.79 -10.09 0.56
C THR A 100 1.99 -9.26 1.57
N LEU A 101 2.46 -8.07 1.93
CA LEU A 101 1.66 -7.15 2.77
C LEU A 101 0.38 -6.69 2.07
N GLY A 102 0.42 -6.50 0.74
CA GLY A 102 -0.77 -6.27 -0.06
C GLY A 102 -1.78 -7.41 0.07
N LYS A 103 -1.32 -8.67 -0.08
CA LYS A 103 -2.15 -9.87 0.12
C LYS A 103 -2.77 -9.92 1.52
N LEU A 104 -1.97 -9.75 2.58
CA LEU A 104 -2.47 -9.72 3.96
C LEU A 104 -3.47 -8.58 4.21
N GLY A 105 -3.25 -7.43 3.58
CA GLY A 105 -4.20 -6.31 3.64
C GLY A 105 -5.49 -6.57 2.88
N ALA A 106 -5.44 -7.29 1.76
CA ALA A 106 -6.62 -7.71 1.01
C ALA A 106 -7.48 -8.69 1.81
N GLU A 107 -6.84 -9.68 2.44
CA GLU A 107 -7.49 -10.64 3.35
C GLU A 107 -8.07 -9.93 4.58
N TYR A 108 -7.35 -8.96 5.15
CA TYR A 108 -7.87 -8.18 6.28
C TYR A 108 -9.09 -7.34 5.87
N LEU A 109 -9.03 -6.64 4.73
CA LEU A 109 -10.14 -5.85 4.22
C LEU A 109 -11.39 -6.71 4.03
N ASP A 110 -11.25 -7.87 3.37
CA ASP A 110 -12.37 -8.79 3.13
C ASP A 110 -12.98 -9.33 4.43
N ASN A 111 -12.22 -9.33 5.54
CA ASN A 111 -12.72 -9.74 6.85
C ASN A 111 -13.49 -8.66 7.62
N ILE A 112 -13.21 -7.38 7.39
CA ILE A 112 -13.87 -6.27 8.11
C ILE A 112 -14.96 -5.58 7.31
N ILE A 113 -14.97 -5.76 5.99
CA ILE A 113 -15.95 -5.17 5.09
C ILE A 113 -17.35 -5.77 5.30
N THR A 114 -18.37 -4.93 5.26
CA THR A 114 -19.77 -5.35 5.38
C THR A 114 -20.59 -4.78 4.22
N GLU A 115 -21.87 -5.14 4.15
CA GLU A 115 -22.80 -4.47 3.23
C GLU A 115 -22.84 -2.97 3.51
N ASN A 116 -22.94 -2.17 2.44
CA ASN A 116 -22.99 -0.71 2.47
C ASN A 116 -21.75 0.00 3.04
N SER A 117 -20.64 -0.70 3.32
CA SER A 117 -19.39 -0.05 3.74
C SER A 117 -18.94 1.02 2.73
N ILE A 118 -18.52 2.17 3.25
CA ILE A 118 -17.87 3.24 2.50
C ILE A 118 -16.36 3.13 2.71
N ILE A 119 -15.61 2.99 1.61
CA ILE A 119 -14.18 2.65 1.66
C ILE A 119 -13.37 3.75 0.98
N GLY A 120 -12.45 4.37 1.71
CA GLY A 120 -11.40 5.21 1.17
C GLY A 120 -10.11 4.43 0.97
N VAL A 121 -9.44 4.59 -0.17
CA VAL A 121 -8.07 4.13 -0.36
C VAL A 121 -7.20 5.27 -0.88
N LEU A 122 -5.98 5.36 -0.36
CA LEU A 122 -4.97 6.28 -0.85
C LEU A 122 -4.13 5.63 -1.95
N TRP A 123 -3.18 6.38 -2.48
CA TRP A 123 -2.25 5.92 -3.52
C TRP A 123 -1.06 5.13 -2.97
N GLY A 124 -0.33 4.49 -3.87
CA GLY A 124 0.99 3.91 -3.66
C GLY A 124 1.07 2.42 -3.99
N THR A 125 2.29 1.94 -4.22
CA THR A 125 2.59 0.56 -4.64
C THR A 125 2.00 -0.50 -3.71
N THR A 126 2.04 -0.26 -2.40
CA THR A 126 1.46 -1.20 -1.43
C THR A 126 -0.06 -1.27 -1.52
N MET A 127 -0.74 -0.14 -1.78
CA MET A 127 -2.20 -0.13 -1.98
C MET A 127 -2.57 -0.81 -3.29
N PHE A 128 -1.79 -0.57 -4.34
CA PHE A 128 -1.93 -1.31 -5.61
C PHE A 128 -1.80 -2.83 -5.41
N ASN A 129 -0.78 -3.29 -4.69
CA ASN A 129 -0.62 -4.71 -4.38
C ASN A 129 -1.78 -5.27 -3.56
N LEU A 130 -2.37 -4.49 -2.64
CA LEU A 130 -3.59 -4.90 -1.94
C LEU A 130 -4.74 -5.11 -2.91
N VAL A 131 -5.03 -4.11 -3.74
CA VAL A 131 -6.17 -4.14 -4.65
C VAL A 131 -6.05 -5.28 -5.67
N LYS A 132 -4.83 -5.50 -6.21
CA LYS A 132 -4.53 -6.62 -7.11
C LYS A 132 -4.77 -8.00 -6.49
N ASN A 133 -4.65 -8.12 -5.17
CA ASN A 133 -4.82 -9.38 -4.44
C ASN A 133 -6.23 -9.53 -3.82
N LEU A 134 -7.15 -8.61 -4.07
CA LEU A 134 -8.54 -8.76 -3.60
C LEU A 134 -9.19 -9.97 -4.24
N LYS A 135 -9.62 -10.90 -3.39
CA LYS A 135 -10.41 -12.09 -3.76
C LYS A 135 -11.65 -12.15 -2.86
N PRO A 136 -12.65 -11.28 -3.09
CA PRO A 136 -13.79 -11.18 -2.19
C PRO A 136 -14.51 -12.51 -2.03
N ARG A 137 -14.78 -12.91 -0.78
CA ARG A 137 -15.57 -14.12 -0.50
C ARG A 137 -17.00 -14.02 -1.03
N LYS A 138 -17.53 -12.79 -1.06
CA LYS A 138 -18.87 -12.45 -1.56
C LYS A 138 -18.82 -11.12 -2.29
N LYS A 139 -19.73 -10.94 -3.25
CA LYS A 139 -20.06 -9.62 -3.78
C LYS A 139 -20.88 -8.85 -2.75
N LEU A 140 -20.54 -7.60 -2.51
CA LEU A 140 -21.16 -6.74 -1.50
C LEU A 140 -21.47 -5.36 -2.11
N PRO A 141 -22.62 -4.73 -1.77
CA PRO A 141 -23.00 -3.42 -2.28
C PRO A 141 -22.23 -2.29 -1.56
N ILE A 142 -20.91 -2.29 -1.68
CA ILE A 142 -20.03 -1.28 -1.07
C ILE A 142 -19.91 -0.03 -1.94
N THR A 143 -19.42 1.05 -1.36
CA THR A 143 -19.05 2.26 -2.12
C THR A 143 -17.59 2.63 -1.85
N ALA A 144 -16.75 2.55 -2.88
CA ALA A 144 -15.37 3.03 -2.81
C ALA A 144 -15.31 4.53 -3.18
N VAL A 145 -14.77 5.38 -2.33
CA VAL A 145 -14.79 6.83 -2.51
C VAL A 145 -13.39 7.41 -2.42
N GLN A 146 -13.07 8.34 -3.31
CA GLN A 146 -11.84 9.10 -3.22
C GLN A 146 -11.96 10.14 -2.08
N ILE A 147 -11.15 9.96 -1.03
CA ILE A 147 -11.24 10.77 0.20
C ILE A 147 -10.36 12.02 0.18
N LEU A 148 -9.37 12.08 -0.72
CA LEU A 148 -8.47 13.22 -0.94
C LEU A 148 -8.34 13.49 -2.44
N GLY A 149 -8.06 14.73 -2.82
CA GLY A 149 -7.85 15.11 -4.21
C GLY A 149 -6.74 14.28 -4.88
N ALA A 150 -6.75 14.25 -6.21
CA ALA A 150 -5.83 13.40 -6.97
C ALA A 150 -4.38 13.84 -6.78
N ALA A 151 -3.51 12.90 -6.42
CA ALA A 151 -2.08 13.13 -6.33
C ALA A 151 -1.43 13.25 -7.71
N ALA A 152 -2.11 12.80 -8.78
CA ALA A 152 -1.63 12.82 -10.16
C ALA A 152 -0.24 12.17 -10.25
N LYS A 153 -0.14 10.94 -9.75
CA LYS A 153 1.10 10.16 -9.81
C LYS A 153 1.53 9.95 -11.27
N ASP A 154 2.84 9.94 -11.51
CA ASP A 154 3.40 9.66 -12.84
C ASP A 154 2.94 8.30 -13.39
N ASP A 155 2.73 7.33 -12.49
CA ASP A 155 2.05 6.07 -12.78
C ASP A 155 0.59 6.12 -12.27
N PRO A 156 -0.41 6.20 -13.17
CA PRO A 156 -1.83 6.25 -12.80
C PRO A 156 -2.33 4.98 -12.11
N ILE A 157 -1.66 3.83 -12.29
CA ILE A 157 -2.10 2.53 -11.76
C ILE A 157 -2.01 2.49 -10.23
N VAL A 158 -1.09 3.28 -9.66
CA VAL A 158 -0.92 3.40 -8.21
C VAL A 158 -1.66 4.59 -7.61
N ASP A 159 -2.43 5.36 -8.40
CA ASP A 159 -3.19 6.52 -7.91
C ASP A 159 -4.60 6.12 -7.41
N ALA A 160 -5.14 6.90 -6.47
CA ALA A 160 -6.40 6.61 -5.79
C ALA A 160 -7.60 6.38 -6.74
N PRO A 161 -7.79 7.14 -7.86
CA PRO A 161 -8.90 6.92 -8.77
C PRO A 161 -8.93 5.49 -9.33
N GLU A 162 -7.80 4.96 -9.79
CA GLU A 162 -7.75 3.60 -10.35
C GLU A 162 -7.96 2.54 -9.26
N LEU A 163 -7.40 2.76 -8.08
CA LEU A 163 -7.53 1.85 -6.95
C LEU A 163 -8.98 1.73 -6.45
N ILE A 164 -9.71 2.84 -6.28
CA ILE A 164 -11.13 2.76 -5.85
C ILE A 164 -12.01 2.08 -6.89
N ARG A 165 -11.71 2.28 -8.19
CA ARG A 165 -12.46 1.66 -9.30
C ARG A 165 -12.30 0.14 -9.27
N GLN A 166 -11.07 -0.33 -9.06
CA GLN A 166 -10.77 -1.76 -8.94
C GLN A 166 -11.38 -2.37 -7.67
N ILE A 167 -11.35 -1.69 -6.52
CA ILE A 167 -12.03 -2.16 -5.29
C ILE A 167 -13.53 -2.35 -5.55
N ALA A 168 -14.19 -1.34 -6.13
CA ALA A 168 -15.61 -1.43 -6.45
C ALA A 168 -15.91 -2.59 -7.41
N SER A 169 -15.09 -2.78 -8.46
CA SER A 169 -15.23 -3.89 -9.40
C SER A 169 -15.06 -5.26 -8.71
N ALA A 170 -14.06 -5.40 -7.83
CA ALA A 170 -13.79 -6.62 -7.10
C ALA A 170 -14.99 -7.05 -6.25
N TYR A 171 -15.62 -6.12 -5.52
CA TYR A 171 -16.79 -6.41 -4.68
C TYR A 171 -18.14 -6.32 -5.43
N GLY A 172 -18.17 -5.82 -6.67
CA GLY A 172 -19.43 -5.55 -7.38
C GLY A 172 -20.18 -4.33 -6.86
N GLY A 173 -19.48 -3.42 -6.19
CA GLY A 173 -20.00 -2.19 -5.62
C GLY A 173 -19.91 -0.99 -6.57
N LYS A 174 -20.08 0.21 -6.00
CA LYS A 174 -19.99 1.48 -6.71
C LYS A 174 -18.70 2.22 -6.33
N TYR A 175 -18.31 3.20 -7.14
CA TYR A 175 -17.23 4.11 -6.79
C TYR A 175 -17.62 5.57 -7.04
N LYS A 176 -16.95 6.51 -6.35
CA LYS A 176 -17.14 7.95 -6.53
C LYS A 176 -15.79 8.69 -6.52
N TYR A 177 -15.50 9.38 -7.62
CA TYR A 177 -14.28 10.19 -7.76
C TYR A 177 -14.46 11.58 -7.14
N LEU A 178 -13.36 12.12 -6.62
CA LEU A 178 -13.25 13.50 -6.23
C LEU A 178 -12.50 14.24 -7.34
N TYR A 179 -13.23 14.94 -8.20
CA TYR A 179 -12.67 15.66 -9.35
C TYR A 179 -11.99 16.98 -8.92
N ALA A 180 -10.94 16.86 -8.12
CA ALA A 180 -10.13 17.96 -7.65
C ALA A 180 -8.66 17.52 -7.52
N PRO A 181 -7.70 18.43 -7.71
CA PRO A 181 -6.30 18.16 -7.39
C PRO A 181 -6.12 17.99 -5.87
N LEU A 182 -5.06 17.30 -5.45
CA LEU A 182 -4.73 17.14 -4.02
C LEU A 182 -4.53 18.49 -3.32
N TYR A 183 -3.91 19.45 -4.02
CA TYR A 183 -3.58 20.77 -3.49
C TYR A 183 -4.07 21.89 -4.40
N ILE A 184 -4.61 22.95 -3.77
CA ILE A 184 -4.84 24.24 -4.42
C ILE A 184 -4.20 25.32 -3.55
N ASP A 185 -3.22 26.01 -4.13
CA ASP A 185 -2.44 27.03 -3.43
C ASP A 185 -3.27 28.29 -3.11
N ASN A 186 -4.11 28.69 -4.05
CA ASN A 186 -4.99 29.84 -3.92
C ASN A 186 -6.23 29.49 -3.07
N ASP A 187 -6.33 30.08 -1.88
CA ASP A 187 -7.41 29.82 -0.94
C ASP A 187 -8.81 30.17 -1.46
N TYR A 188 -8.94 31.21 -2.30
CA TYR A 188 -10.21 31.56 -2.91
C TYR A 188 -10.68 30.47 -3.87
N ALA A 189 -9.80 30.04 -4.79
CA ALA A 189 -10.09 28.95 -5.73
C ALA A 189 -10.39 27.63 -4.99
N ARG A 190 -9.64 27.33 -3.92
CA ARG A 190 -9.85 26.16 -3.07
C ARG A 190 -11.25 26.14 -2.45
N LYS A 191 -11.66 27.25 -1.83
CA LYS A 191 -12.97 27.40 -1.18
C LYS A 191 -14.11 27.34 -2.20
N ALA A 192 -13.97 28.00 -3.35
CA ALA A 192 -14.96 27.97 -4.41
C ALA A 192 -15.14 26.54 -4.95
N LEU A 193 -14.04 25.83 -5.23
CA LEU A 193 -14.09 24.48 -5.79
C LEU A 193 -14.76 23.47 -4.85
N ILE A 194 -14.51 23.55 -3.54
CA ILE A 194 -15.12 22.64 -2.54
C ILE A 194 -16.65 22.86 -2.42
N GLN A 195 -17.15 24.03 -2.82
CA GLN A 195 -18.58 24.35 -2.81
C GLN A 195 -19.31 23.86 -4.08
N GLU A 196 -18.59 23.48 -5.14
CA GLU A 196 -19.22 22.92 -6.32
C GLU A 196 -20.01 21.66 -5.98
N PRO A 197 -21.30 21.55 -6.38
CA PRO A 197 -22.20 20.50 -5.87
C PRO A 197 -21.64 19.09 -5.97
N PHE A 198 -21.03 18.73 -7.10
CA PHE A 198 -20.48 17.39 -7.30
C PHE A 198 -19.31 17.07 -6.36
N ILE A 199 -18.45 18.06 -6.13
CA ILE A 199 -17.28 17.94 -5.24
C ILE A 199 -17.77 17.87 -3.79
N ASN A 200 -18.68 18.75 -3.42
CA ASN A 200 -19.29 18.78 -2.10
C ASN A 200 -19.99 17.45 -1.76
N ASP A 201 -20.80 16.92 -2.68
CA ASP A 201 -21.48 15.63 -2.53
C ASP A 201 -20.51 14.44 -2.41
N THR A 202 -19.34 14.54 -3.04
CA THR A 202 -18.31 13.51 -2.91
C THR A 202 -17.64 13.59 -1.56
N LEU A 203 -17.28 14.79 -1.12
CA LEU A 203 -16.70 15.02 0.20
C LEU A 203 -17.69 14.62 1.31
N PHE A 204 -18.98 14.93 1.16
CA PHE A 204 -20.01 14.52 2.12
C PHE A 204 -20.08 12.99 2.28
N LEU A 205 -19.97 12.25 1.17
CA LEU A 205 -19.89 10.79 1.21
C LEU A 205 -18.57 10.32 1.84
N ALA A 206 -17.44 10.93 1.45
CA ALA A 206 -16.11 10.60 1.95
C ALA A 206 -15.97 10.80 3.47
N ASN A 207 -16.64 11.81 4.04
CA ASN A 207 -16.71 12.05 5.49
C ASN A 207 -17.42 10.92 6.26
N LYS A 208 -18.13 10.03 5.56
CA LYS A 208 -18.82 8.88 6.15
C LYS A 208 -18.07 7.56 5.91
N ALA A 209 -16.80 7.62 5.53
CA ALA A 209 -16.00 6.41 5.33
C ALA A 209 -15.93 5.57 6.60
N ASP A 210 -16.25 4.28 6.49
CA ASP A 210 -16.13 3.29 7.57
C ASP A 210 -14.71 2.73 7.65
N ILE A 211 -14.07 2.63 6.48
CA ILE A 211 -12.76 2.02 6.30
C ILE A 211 -11.89 2.95 5.45
N ILE A 212 -10.69 3.24 5.93
CA ILE A 212 -9.66 3.93 5.16
C ILE A 212 -8.40 3.08 5.14
N ILE A 213 -7.83 2.90 3.95
CA ILE A 213 -6.60 2.14 3.74
C ILE A 213 -5.54 3.08 3.16
N THR A 214 -4.38 3.11 3.80
CA THR A 214 -3.32 4.05 3.46
C THR A 214 -1.93 3.49 3.67
N GLY A 215 -0.98 4.01 2.88
CA GLY A 215 0.45 3.85 3.16
C GLY A 215 0.95 4.95 4.11
N ILE A 216 2.14 4.73 4.68
CA ILE A 216 2.82 5.75 5.50
C ILE A 216 4.05 6.23 4.74
N GLY A 217 4.11 7.55 4.53
CA GLY A 217 5.20 8.24 3.83
C GLY A 217 6.26 8.74 4.79
N THR A 218 7.51 8.74 4.34
CA THR A 218 8.66 9.36 5.00
C THR A 218 8.96 10.73 4.38
N MET A 219 9.64 11.62 5.09
CA MET A 219 10.04 12.91 4.53
C MET A 219 10.91 12.79 3.28
N ASP A 220 11.82 11.82 3.23
CA ASP A 220 12.66 11.58 2.06
C ASP A 220 11.82 11.31 0.80
N ALA A 221 10.91 10.34 0.89
CA ALA A 221 9.94 10.01 -0.17
C ALA A 221 9.03 11.19 -0.58
N LEU A 222 8.69 12.09 0.36
CA LEU A 222 7.95 13.31 0.04
C LEU A 222 8.82 14.28 -0.76
N THR A 223 10.04 14.53 -0.29
CA THR A 223 10.94 15.50 -0.91
C THR A 223 11.47 15.06 -2.28
N SER A 224 11.43 13.76 -2.59
CA SER A 224 11.76 13.20 -3.90
C SER A 224 10.57 13.17 -4.86
N SER A 225 9.34 13.44 -4.41
CA SER A 225 8.15 13.45 -5.26
C SER A 225 7.98 14.80 -5.96
N THR A 226 7.82 14.77 -7.28
CA THR A 226 7.55 15.95 -8.13
C THR A 226 6.32 16.74 -7.72
N LEU A 227 5.23 16.04 -7.36
CA LEU A 227 4.02 16.65 -6.80
C LEU A 227 4.37 17.54 -5.61
N TRP A 228 5.03 16.95 -4.61
CA TRP A 228 5.31 17.63 -3.35
C TRP A 228 6.40 18.67 -3.48
N SER A 229 7.39 18.52 -4.38
CA SER A 229 8.39 19.56 -4.61
C SER A 229 7.78 20.87 -5.11
N ASN A 230 6.65 20.82 -5.81
CA ASN A 230 5.96 22.02 -6.31
C ASN A 230 5.19 22.77 -5.22
N TYR A 231 4.79 22.09 -4.13
CA TYR A 231 4.01 22.69 -3.03
C TYR A 231 4.82 22.83 -1.72
N LEU A 232 5.89 22.06 -1.54
CA LEU A 232 6.84 22.17 -0.43
C LEU A 232 7.89 23.23 -0.75
N ALA A 233 7.44 24.48 -0.88
CA ALA A 233 8.32 25.61 -1.20
C ALA A 233 9.41 25.86 -0.13
N GLN A 234 9.25 25.33 1.09
CA GLN A 234 10.17 25.60 2.20
C GLN A 234 10.58 24.33 2.96
N ARG A 235 11.52 23.54 2.41
CA ARG A 235 12.15 22.41 3.13
C ARG A 235 12.69 22.80 4.52
N SER A 236 13.08 24.07 4.70
CA SER A 236 13.52 24.64 5.98
C SER A 236 12.42 24.65 7.05
N GLU A 237 11.15 24.84 6.68
CA GLU A 237 10.02 24.81 7.62
C GLU A 237 9.75 23.39 8.13
N LEU A 238 9.86 22.38 7.27
CA LEU A 238 9.69 20.97 7.65
C LEU A 238 10.71 20.54 8.71
N SER A 239 11.97 20.95 8.53
CA SER A 239 13.06 20.68 9.49
C SER A 239 12.80 21.38 10.83
N LYS A 240 12.38 22.66 10.81
CA LYS A 240 11.99 23.40 12.03
C LYS A 240 10.86 22.72 12.80
N GLN A 241 9.89 22.12 12.09
CA GLN A 241 8.77 21.40 12.69
C GLN A 241 9.11 19.95 13.09
N LYS A 242 10.36 19.49 12.88
CA LYS A 242 10.80 18.11 13.14
C LYS A 242 9.88 17.07 12.47
N ALA A 243 9.42 17.40 11.27
CA ALA A 243 8.59 16.52 10.46
C ALA A 243 9.32 15.20 10.20
N ILE A 244 8.62 14.08 10.40
CA ILE A 244 9.20 12.73 10.28
C ILE A 244 8.44 11.84 9.29
N GLY A 245 7.16 12.14 9.07
CA GLY A 245 6.31 11.35 8.19
C GLY A 245 5.14 12.14 7.63
N CYS A 246 4.43 11.47 6.73
CA CYS A 246 3.21 11.98 6.12
C CYS A 246 2.17 10.87 5.98
N ILE A 247 0.93 11.21 6.30
CA ILE A 247 -0.25 10.35 6.16
C ILE A 247 -1.44 11.24 5.80
N PHE A 248 -2.33 10.75 4.94
CA PHE A 248 -3.47 11.54 4.44
C PHE A 248 -3.08 12.89 3.82
N ALA A 249 -1.87 12.99 3.26
CA ALA A 249 -1.32 14.24 2.75
C ALA A 249 -1.08 15.34 3.82
N HIS A 250 -1.01 14.93 5.10
CA HIS A 250 -0.60 15.76 6.22
C HIS A 250 0.75 15.32 6.77
N VAL A 251 1.64 16.28 6.97
CA VAL A 251 2.95 16.07 7.60
C VAL A 251 2.83 16.10 9.12
N PHE A 252 3.56 15.24 9.82
CA PHE A 252 3.55 15.13 11.28
C PHE A 252 4.94 14.83 11.88
N ASP A 253 5.10 15.06 13.18
CA ASP A 253 6.31 14.80 13.95
C ASP A 253 6.35 13.40 14.61
N ILE A 254 7.45 13.05 15.27
CA ILE A 254 7.61 11.72 15.93
C ILE A 254 6.63 11.45 17.08
N ASN A 255 5.95 12.48 17.60
CA ASN A 255 4.90 12.34 18.60
C ASN A 255 3.51 12.21 17.97
N GLY A 256 3.43 12.28 16.63
CA GLY A 256 2.17 12.27 15.90
C GLY A 256 1.42 13.59 15.96
N LYS A 257 2.10 14.70 16.30
CA LYS A 257 1.53 16.04 16.20
C LYS A 257 1.65 16.50 14.75
N GLU A 258 0.54 16.99 14.21
CA GLU A 258 0.53 17.60 12.88
C GLU A 258 1.50 18.80 12.84
N ALA A 259 2.34 18.85 11.81
CA ALA A 259 3.26 19.96 11.60
C ALA A 259 2.48 21.22 11.21
N ASN A 260 2.79 22.36 11.83
CA ASN A 260 2.19 23.64 11.44
C ASN A 260 2.89 24.18 10.18
N VAL A 261 2.55 23.59 9.05
CA VAL A 261 3.05 23.94 7.71
C VAL A 261 1.89 24.26 6.79
N ASP A 262 2.12 25.18 5.87
CA ASP A 262 1.08 25.74 5.00
C ASP A 262 0.44 24.67 4.10
N ILE A 263 1.22 23.70 3.63
CA ILE A 263 0.73 22.63 2.75
C ILE A 263 -0.39 21.78 3.38
N ASN A 264 -0.36 21.57 4.70
CA ASN A 264 -1.41 20.81 5.39
C ASN A 264 -2.77 21.52 5.34
N LYS A 265 -2.78 22.86 5.20
CA LYS A 265 -4.01 23.68 5.13
C LYS A 265 -4.62 23.71 3.72
N LYS A 266 -3.86 23.24 2.73
CA LYS A 266 -4.17 23.34 1.30
C LYS A 266 -4.71 22.03 0.70
N VAL A 267 -4.80 20.98 1.52
CA VAL A 267 -5.37 19.68 1.11
C VAL A 267 -6.84 19.86 0.71
N ILE A 268 -7.20 19.34 -0.46
CA ILE A 268 -8.60 19.09 -0.83
C ILE A 268 -8.97 17.68 -0.39
N GLY A 269 -9.92 17.53 0.53
CA GLY A 269 -10.33 16.21 1.00
C GLY A 269 -11.08 16.25 2.32
N VAL A 270 -11.31 15.06 2.88
CA VAL A 270 -11.80 14.88 4.25
C VAL A 270 -10.77 15.47 5.22
N ASP A 271 -11.25 16.21 6.22
CA ASP A 271 -10.38 16.82 7.22
C ASP A 271 -9.72 15.77 8.13
N LEU A 272 -8.53 16.09 8.63
CA LEU A 272 -7.71 15.15 9.41
C LEU A 272 -8.41 14.69 10.70
N ASP A 273 -9.25 15.52 11.31
CA ASP A 273 -9.97 15.16 12.54
C ASP A 273 -11.11 14.18 12.26
N THR A 274 -11.86 14.35 11.17
CA THR A 274 -12.81 13.32 10.70
C THR A 274 -12.10 12.03 10.33
N LEU A 275 -10.96 12.10 9.62
CA LEU A 275 -10.17 10.93 9.28
C LEU A 275 -9.72 10.15 10.53
N ARG A 276 -9.36 10.84 11.63
CA ARG A 276 -9.02 10.20 12.91
C ARG A 276 -10.19 9.47 13.57
N GLN A 277 -11.44 9.82 13.25
CA GLN A 277 -12.63 9.21 13.85
C GLN A 277 -13.12 7.96 13.10
N VAL A 278 -12.64 7.74 11.87
CA VAL A 278 -13.01 6.56 11.07
C VAL A 278 -12.76 5.25 11.84
N GLU A 279 -13.73 4.33 11.75
CA GLU A 279 -13.76 3.10 12.52
C GLU A 279 -12.55 2.21 12.24
N TYR A 280 -12.21 1.99 10.96
CA TYR A 280 -11.00 1.26 10.55
C TYR A 280 -10.06 2.16 9.76
N LYS A 281 -8.93 2.53 10.36
CA LYS A 281 -7.82 3.27 9.73
C LYS A 281 -6.64 2.31 9.57
N VAL A 282 -6.57 1.69 8.40
CA VAL A 282 -5.62 0.62 8.06
C VAL A 282 -4.36 1.22 7.44
N GLY A 283 -3.27 1.22 8.20
CA GLY A 283 -1.94 1.58 7.72
C GLY A 283 -1.17 0.36 7.25
N ILE A 284 -0.67 0.38 6.01
CA ILE A 284 0.20 -0.67 5.48
C ILE A 284 1.55 -0.06 5.09
N ALA A 285 2.59 -0.45 5.81
CA ALA A 285 3.94 0.09 5.60
C ALA A 285 5.02 -0.89 6.05
N ALA A 286 6.14 -0.89 5.35
CA ALA A 286 7.30 -1.74 5.62
C ALA A 286 8.61 -1.02 5.33
N GLY A 287 9.69 -1.60 5.83
CA GLY A 287 11.05 -1.09 5.79
C GLY A 287 11.44 -0.33 7.06
N LYS A 288 12.60 -0.68 7.63
CA LYS A 288 13.15 -0.02 8.83
C LYS A 288 13.30 1.50 8.68
N PHE A 289 13.54 1.98 7.46
CA PHE A 289 13.62 3.41 7.13
C PHE A 289 12.29 4.15 7.31
N LYS A 290 11.16 3.44 7.41
CA LYS A 290 9.84 4.00 7.73
C LYS A 290 9.47 3.95 9.21
N ALA A 291 10.28 3.31 10.06
CA ALA A 291 9.90 3.02 11.44
C ALA A 291 9.57 4.28 12.26
N GLU A 292 10.29 5.40 12.05
CA GLU A 292 9.99 6.66 12.73
C GLU A 292 8.67 7.27 12.26
N ALA A 293 8.39 7.26 10.96
CA ALA A 293 7.11 7.70 10.41
C ALA A 293 5.95 6.83 10.90
N ILE A 294 6.14 5.51 10.99
CA ILE A 294 5.14 4.58 11.54
C ILE A 294 4.91 4.87 13.03
N LEU A 295 5.96 5.09 13.81
CA LEU A 295 5.85 5.43 15.23
C LEU A 295 5.06 6.74 15.44
N GLY A 296 5.38 7.79 14.68
CA GLY A 296 4.60 9.03 14.70
C GLY A 296 3.15 8.82 14.29
N ALA A 297 2.90 7.97 13.28
CA ALA A 297 1.55 7.64 12.82
C ALA A 297 0.70 6.97 13.91
N LEU A 298 1.29 6.01 14.63
CA LEU A 298 0.68 5.27 15.73
C LEU A 298 0.38 6.20 16.92
N ARG A 299 1.33 7.05 17.31
CA ARG A 299 1.14 8.00 18.43
C ARG A 299 0.11 9.08 18.12
N GLY A 300 0.07 9.54 16.87
CA GLY A 300 -0.94 10.48 16.38
C GLY A 300 -2.33 9.87 16.20
N LYS A 301 -2.47 8.55 16.43
CA LYS A 301 -3.71 7.77 16.24
C LYS A 301 -4.31 7.92 14.84
N TYR A 302 -3.46 8.20 13.85
CA TYR A 302 -3.86 8.31 12.45
C TYR A 302 -4.21 6.95 11.85
N ILE A 303 -3.73 5.87 12.48
CA ILE A 303 -4.11 4.49 12.18
C ILE A 303 -4.49 3.78 13.47
N ASN A 304 -5.40 2.81 13.37
CA ASN A 304 -5.75 1.90 14.46
C ASN A 304 -5.63 0.42 14.04
N VAL A 305 -5.23 0.17 12.80
CA VAL A 305 -4.77 -1.12 12.30
C VAL A 305 -3.43 -0.94 11.61
N LEU A 306 -2.44 -1.75 11.94
CA LEU A 306 -1.12 -1.75 11.29
C LEU A 306 -0.84 -3.09 10.63
N ILE A 307 -0.49 -3.07 9.35
CA ILE A 307 0.01 -4.22 8.59
C ILE A 307 1.44 -3.92 8.16
N THR A 308 2.39 -4.68 8.68
CA THR A 308 3.83 -4.41 8.52
C THR A 308 4.65 -5.70 8.57
N ASP A 309 5.97 -5.59 8.50
CA ASP A 309 6.91 -6.70 8.63
C ASP A 309 7.63 -6.73 9.99
N ASP A 310 8.14 -7.90 10.37
CA ASP A 310 8.78 -8.17 11.66
C ASP A 310 9.97 -7.23 11.92
N ARG A 311 10.81 -6.97 10.91
CA ARG A 311 11.97 -6.08 11.05
C ARG A 311 11.55 -4.64 11.32
N THR A 312 10.51 -4.16 10.65
CA THR A 312 9.97 -2.81 10.83
C THR A 312 9.25 -2.68 12.18
N ALA A 313 8.39 -3.63 12.51
CA ALA A 313 7.67 -3.66 13.79
C ALA A 313 8.64 -3.67 14.98
N THR A 314 9.67 -4.51 14.94
CA THR A 314 10.71 -4.57 15.99
C THR A 314 11.40 -3.21 16.15
N LYS A 315 11.71 -2.53 15.04
CA LYS A 315 12.34 -1.19 15.09
C LYS A 315 11.40 -0.14 15.68
N VAL A 316 10.11 -0.17 15.34
CA VAL A 316 9.09 0.72 15.94
C VAL A 316 9.02 0.54 17.45
N LEU A 317 8.94 -0.71 17.93
CA LEU A 317 8.88 -1.03 19.36
C LEU A 317 10.16 -0.59 20.11
N SER A 318 11.33 -0.79 19.49
CA SER A 318 12.62 -0.34 20.02
C SER A 318 12.70 1.19 20.13
N LEU A 319 12.27 1.93 19.10
CA LEU A 319 12.26 3.40 19.10
C LEU A 319 11.32 3.96 20.17
N ASP A 320 10.15 3.35 20.36
CA ASP A 320 9.22 3.78 21.41
C ASP A 320 9.82 3.58 22.81
N SER A 321 10.43 2.41 23.06
CA SER A 321 11.06 2.09 24.36
C SER A 321 12.18 3.07 24.71
N LEU A 322 13.09 3.35 23.76
CA LEU A 322 14.18 4.31 23.96
C LEU A 322 13.67 5.71 24.32
N GLN A 323 12.60 6.18 23.68
CA GLN A 323 12.06 7.50 23.95
C GLN A 323 11.27 7.58 25.26
N GLN A 324 10.67 6.48 25.72
CA GLN A 324 10.09 6.41 27.05
C GLN A 324 11.18 6.51 28.13
N ASP A 325 12.30 5.82 27.96
CA ASP A 325 13.44 5.89 28.89
C ASP A 325 14.04 7.31 28.97
N TYR A 326 14.15 8.02 27.83
CA TYR A 326 14.61 9.41 27.83
C TYR A 326 13.64 10.35 28.58
N LYS A 327 12.33 10.15 28.46
CA LYS A 327 11.32 10.96 29.18
C LYS A 327 11.29 10.68 30.68
N LEU A 328 11.71 9.50 31.13
CA LEU A 328 11.77 9.14 32.55
C LEU A 328 13.05 9.62 33.25
N ARG A 329 14.09 9.96 32.48
CA ARG A 329 15.41 10.37 32.99
C ARG A 329 15.68 11.88 32.91
N GLY A 330 14.82 12.65 32.26
CA GLY A 330 14.93 14.11 32.12
C GLY A 330 13.79 14.81 32.84
#